data_AF-A0A428TJ71-F1
#
_entry.id   AF-A0A428TJ71-F1
#
_cell.length_a   1.000
_cell.length_b   1.000
_cell.length_c   1.000
_cell.angle_alpha   90.00
_cell.angle_beta   90.00
_cell.angle_gamma   90.00
#
_symmetry.space_group_name_H-M   'P 1'
#
loop_
_entity.id
_entity.type
_entity.pdbx_description
1 polymer ?
#
loop_
_entity_poly.entity_id
_entity_poly.type
_entity_poly.pdbx_seq_one_letter_code
_entity_poly.pdbx_strand_id
1 'polypeptide(L)'
;MKTSLALLACLSSLWREATASRQPNILFILTDDQDWHMESLKHMPLLQKYLINEGTLYSNHYCTVALCCPSRVNLWTGRAAHNTNVTDVWAPYGGYPKIVREGINDNYLPHWLQAAGYNTYYSGKLWNHHTVENYLCVQS
;
A
#
# COMPACT_ATOMS: atom_id res chain seq x y z
N MET A 1 -57.53 -21.01 -24.87
CA MET A 1 -56.08 -20.81 -25.15
C MET A 1 -55.73 -19.38 -24.79
N LYS A 2 -54.66 -19.15 -24.03
CA LYS A 2 -54.14 -17.87 -23.46
C LYS A 2 -54.58 -17.56 -22.02
N THR A 3 -54.04 -18.33 -21.08
CA THR A 3 -53.72 -17.89 -19.72
C THR A 3 -52.25 -18.24 -19.47
N SER A 4 -51.54 -17.44 -18.66
CA SER A 4 -50.12 -17.55 -18.30
C SER A 4 -49.12 -16.78 -19.16
N LEU A 5 -49.06 -15.46 -18.94
CA LEU A 5 -47.86 -14.66 -19.25
C LEU A 5 -47.53 -13.63 -18.15
N ALA A 6 -48.00 -13.82 -16.92
CA ALA A 6 -47.78 -12.88 -15.81
C ALA A 6 -46.74 -13.35 -14.78
N LEU A 7 -46.22 -14.58 -14.86
CA LEU A 7 -45.37 -15.15 -13.80
C LEU A 7 -43.85 -15.03 -14.01
N LEU A 8 -43.38 -14.52 -15.15
CA LEU A 8 -41.94 -14.51 -15.49
C LEU A 8 -41.23 -13.17 -15.22
N ALA A 9 -41.96 -12.09 -14.89
CA ALA A 9 -41.36 -10.78 -14.66
C ALA A 9 -40.91 -10.52 -13.20
N CYS A 10 -41.31 -11.36 -12.24
CA CYS A 10 -41.00 -11.16 -10.81
C CYS A 10 -39.75 -11.89 -10.30
N LEU A 11 -39.08 -12.71 -11.12
CA LEU A 11 -37.90 -13.48 -10.68
C LEU A 11 -36.56 -12.84 -11.06
N SER A 12 -36.53 -11.83 -11.93
CA SER A 12 -35.29 -11.12 -12.29
C SER A 12 -34.93 -9.98 -11.34
N SER A 13 -35.83 -9.57 -10.43
CA SER A 13 -35.59 -8.49 -9.46
C SER A 13 -34.95 -8.96 -8.15
N LEU A 14 -34.72 -10.26 -7.97
CA LEU A 14 -34.23 -10.85 -6.72
C LEU A 14 -32.71 -11.15 -6.71
N TRP A 15 -31.97 -10.76 -7.74
CA TRP A 15 -30.54 -11.03 -7.88
C TRP A 15 -29.73 -9.74 -8.05
N ARG A 16 -30.03 -8.71 -7.25
CA ARG A 16 -29.18 -7.52 -7.19
C ARG A 16 -29.30 -6.73 -5.89
N GLU A 17 -29.33 -7.41 -4.75
CA GLU A 17 -28.56 -6.87 -3.62
C GLU A 17 -27.09 -7.21 -3.90
N ALA A 18 -26.48 -6.46 -4.83
CA ALA A 18 -25.08 -6.17 -4.64
C ALA A 18 -25.04 -5.47 -3.28
N THR A 19 -24.62 -6.17 -2.24
CA THR A 19 -24.03 -5.50 -1.09
C THR A 19 -23.02 -4.57 -1.73
N ALA A 20 -23.35 -3.27 -1.81
CA ALA A 20 -22.41 -2.27 -2.25
C ALA A 20 -21.26 -2.45 -1.28
N SER A 21 -20.21 -3.16 -1.73
CA SER A 21 -19.06 -3.50 -0.93
C SER A 21 -18.58 -2.18 -0.40
N ARG A 22 -18.84 -1.91 0.89
CA ARG A 22 -18.48 -0.65 1.49
C ARG A 22 -16.97 -0.60 1.34
N GLN A 23 -16.50 0.36 0.55
CA GLN A 23 -15.08 0.57 0.30
C GLN A 23 -14.38 0.69 1.66
N PRO A 24 -13.55 -0.30 2.06
CA PRO A 24 -13.03 -0.35 3.42
C PRO A 24 -11.91 0.67 3.59
N ASN A 25 -11.85 1.34 4.73
CA ASN A 25 -10.69 2.19 5.02
C ASN A 25 -9.43 1.32 5.21
N ILE A 26 -8.30 1.77 4.65
CA ILE A 26 -7.01 1.08 4.74
C ILE A 26 -6.07 1.92 5.59
N LEU A 27 -5.56 1.35 6.70
CA LEU A 27 -4.50 1.94 7.50
C LEU A 27 -3.22 1.10 7.34
N PHE A 28 -2.19 1.68 6.72
CA PHE A 28 -0.89 1.05 6.56
C PHE A 28 0.10 1.62 7.57
N ILE A 29 0.64 0.78 8.45
CA ILE A 29 1.64 1.16 9.45
C ILE A 29 2.97 0.52 9.05
N LEU A 30 3.99 1.35 8.83
CA LEU A 30 5.34 0.92 8.49
C LEU A 30 6.33 1.39 9.55
N THR A 31 7.11 0.45 10.09
CA THR A 31 8.23 0.73 10.98
C THR A 31 9.54 0.69 10.22
N ASP A 32 10.51 1.52 10.62
CA ASP A 32 11.84 1.58 10.01
C ASP A 32 12.80 0.74 10.85
N ASP A 33 13.59 -0.11 10.18
CA ASP A 33 14.62 -0.97 10.76
C ASP A 33 14.15 -1.92 11.89
N GLN A 34 12.84 -2.17 12.01
CA GLN A 34 12.32 -3.15 12.96
C GLN A 34 12.50 -4.56 12.43
N ASP A 35 13.29 -5.37 13.14
CA ASP A 35 13.52 -6.76 12.81
C ASP A 35 12.75 -7.73 13.72
N TRP A 36 12.77 -9.00 13.32
CA TRP A 36 12.14 -10.10 14.07
C TRP A 36 13.01 -10.63 15.21
N HIS A 37 14.34 -10.61 15.07
CA HIS A 37 15.29 -11.25 15.99
C HIS A 37 15.43 -10.51 17.31
N MET A 38 15.26 -9.19 17.33
CA MET A 38 15.30 -8.39 18.56
C MET A 38 14.05 -8.55 19.43
N GLU A 39 13.04 -9.29 18.96
CA GLU A 39 11.81 -9.61 19.70
C GLU A 39 11.06 -8.38 20.25
N SER A 40 11.25 -7.21 19.64
CA SER A 40 10.68 -5.93 20.11
C SER A 40 9.15 -5.95 20.22
N LEU A 41 8.48 -6.77 19.40
CA LEU A 41 7.03 -6.97 19.42
C LEU A 41 6.52 -7.47 20.78
N LYS A 42 7.33 -8.19 21.56
CA LYS A 42 6.99 -8.66 22.92
C LYS A 42 6.69 -7.51 23.88
N HIS A 43 7.25 -6.33 23.62
CA HIS A 43 7.12 -5.14 24.46
C HIS A 43 6.12 -4.12 23.90
N MET A 44 5.31 -4.50 22.90
CA MET A 44 4.31 -3.62 22.26
C MET A 44 2.88 -4.12 22.57
N PRO A 45 2.35 -3.88 23.78
CA PRO A 45 1.09 -4.49 24.22
C PRO A 45 -0.13 -4.08 23.38
N LEU A 46 -0.16 -2.84 22.87
CA LEU A 46 -1.25 -2.37 22.00
C LEU A 46 -1.19 -3.01 20.62
N LEU A 47 0.01 -3.24 20.09
CA LEU A 47 0.21 -3.93 18.81
C LEU A 47 -0.25 -5.39 18.93
N GLN A 48 0.13 -6.06 20.03
CA GLN A 48 -0.33 -7.42 20.30
C GLN A 48 -1.85 -7.49 20.40
N LYS A 49 -2.44 -6.60 21.21
CA LYS A 49 -3.89 -6.57 21.44
C LYS A 49 -4.69 -6.31 20.17
N TYR A 50 -4.34 -5.28 19.40
CA TYR A 50 -5.20 -4.80 18.31
C TYR A 50 -4.84 -5.34 16.93
N LEU A 51 -3.59 -5.76 16.68
CA LEU A 51 -3.16 -6.23 15.35
C LEU A 51 -2.79 -7.72 15.33
N ILE A 52 -2.02 -8.21 16.30
CA ILE A 52 -1.57 -9.62 16.28
C ILE A 52 -2.71 -10.57 16.68
N ASN A 53 -3.41 -10.29 17.78
CA ASN A 53 -4.45 -11.18 18.30
C ASN A 53 -5.76 -11.14 17.49
N GLU A 54 -6.05 -10.00 16.85
CA GLU A 54 -7.28 -9.78 16.07
C GLU A 54 -7.05 -9.94 14.55
N GLY A 55 -5.80 -10.20 14.14
CA GLY A 55 -5.38 -10.20 12.74
C GLY A 55 -4.67 -11.47 12.31
N THR A 56 -3.89 -11.36 11.26
CA THR A 56 -3.08 -12.46 10.71
C THR A 56 -1.62 -12.08 10.75
N LEU A 57 -0.82 -12.91 11.44
CA LEU A 57 0.63 -12.75 11.51
C LEU A 57 1.30 -13.60 10.42
N TYR A 58 2.09 -12.94 9.57
CA TYR A 58 2.98 -13.63 8.62
C TYR A 58 4.36 -13.81 9.26
N SER A 59 4.62 -14.98 9.83
CA SER A 59 5.91 -15.31 10.47
C SER A 59 7.08 -15.39 9.49
N ASN A 60 6.80 -15.61 8.20
CA ASN A 60 7.78 -15.71 7.13
C ASN A 60 7.58 -14.57 6.10
N HIS A 61 7.68 -13.33 6.57
CA HIS A 61 7.64 -12.14 5.71
C HIS A 61 9.04 -11.52 5.61
N TYR A 62 9.52 -11.32 4.37
CA TYR A 62 10.88 -10.86 4.09
C TYR A 62 10.87 -9.64 3.18
N CYS A 63 11.76 -8.68 3.44
CA CYS A 63 12.07 -7.65 2.46
C CYS A 63 12.94 -8.26 1.35
N THR A 64 12.67 -7.87 0.10
CA THR A 64 13.45 -8.33 -1.06
C THR A 64 14.83 -7.68 -1.14
N VAL A 65 14.99 -6.50 -0.53
CA VAL A 65 16.27 -5.81 -0.35
C VAL A 65 16.28 -5.18 1.04
N ALA A 66 17.27 -5.52 1.88
CA ALA A 66 17.41 -5.01 3.25
C ALA A 66 18.08 -3.62 3.31
N LEU A 67 17.60 -2.68 2.48
CA LEU A 67 18.01 -1.27 2.48
C LEU A 67 16.75 -0.39 2.39
N CYS A 68 16.66 0.67 3.19
CA CYS A 68 15.40 1.41 3.39
C CYS A 68 14.76 1.88 2.06
N CYS A 69 15.54 2.55 1.20
CA CYS A 69 15.00 3.16 -0.02
C CYS A 69 14.53 2.11 -1.05
N PRO A 70 15.36 1.13 -1.47
CA PRO A 70 14.90 0.10 -2.39
C PRO A 70 13.80 -0.78 -1.80
N SER A 71 13.84 -1.09 -0.49
CA SER A 71 12.76 -1.83 0.19
C SER A 71 11.42 -1.12 0.06
N ARG A 72 11.39 0.20 0.32
CA ARG A 72 10.18 1.04 0.21
C ARG A 72 9.69 1.12 -1.23
N VAL A 73 10.59 1.31 -2.20
CA VAL A 73 10.22 1.31 -3.62
C VAL A 73 9.59 -0.03 -4.01
N ASN A 74 10.15 -1.15 -3.57
CA ASN A 74 9.59 -2.47 -3.87
C ASN A 74 8.21 -2.65 -3.23
N LEU A 75 8.04 -2.22 -1.98
CA LEU A 75 6.76 -2.28 -1.27
C LEU A 75 5.66 -1.48 -1.98
N TRP A 76 5.95 -0.24 -2.39
CA TRP A 76 4.93 0.64 -2.94
C TRP A 76 4.62 0.43 -4.42
N THR A 77 5.54 -0.20 -5.17
CA THR A 77 5.36 -0.45 -6.61
C THR A 77 5.08 -1.91 -6.94
N GLY A 78 5.32 -2.83 -5.99
CA GLY A 78 5.26 -4.28 -6.24
C GLY A 78 6.37 -4.79 -7.19
N ARG A 79 7.36 -3.96 -7.52
CA ARG A 79 8.46 -4.30 -8.44
C ARG A 79 9.72 -4.62 -7.65
N ALA A 80 10.56 -5.52 -8.14
CA ALA A 80 11.86 -5.76 -7.52
C ALA A 80 12.86 -4.66 -7.88
N ALA A 81 13.92 -4.52 -7.08
CA ALA A 81 14.94 -3.49 -7.29
C ALA A 81 15.61 -3.56 -8.67
N HIS A 82 15.74 -4.76 -9.26
CA HIS A 82 16.26 -4.92 -10.62
C HIS A 82 15.32 -4.36 -11.71
N ASN A 83 14.03 -4.17 -11.42
CA ASN A 83 13.09 -3.53 -12.33
C ASN A 83 13.08 -2.00 -12.18
N THR A 84 13.36 -1.47 -10.99
CA THR A 84 13.29 -0.02 -10.69
C THR A 84 14.65 0.67 -10.73
N ASN A 85 15.74 -0.11 -10.67
CA ASN A 85 17.12 0.36 -10.62
C ASN A 85 17.40 1.32 -9.44
N VAL A 86 16.56 1.32 -8.41
CA VAL A 86 16.82 1.96 -7.12
C VAL A 86 17.54 0.93 -6.27
N THR A 87 18.81 1.17 -5.94
CA THR A 87 19.68 0.16 -5.31
C THR A 87 20.43 0.67 -4.08
N ASP A 88 20.32 1.97 -3.77
CA ASP A 88 20.97 2.60 -2.63
C ASP A 88 19.97 3.48 -1.88
N VAL A 89 20.34 3.96 -0.69
CA VAL A 89 19.68 5.05 0.01
C VAL A 89 20.13 6.41 -0.53
N TRP A 90 21.38 6.58 -0.94
CA TRP A 90 21.94 7.86 -1.37
C TRP A 90 21.95 8.07 -2.88
N ALA A 91 22.01 9.33 -3.29
CA ALA A 91 22.25 9.68 -4.68
C ALA A 91 23.63 9.14 -5.16
N PRO A 92 23.78 8.76 -6.45
CA PRO A 92 22.79 8.86 -7.51
C PRO A 92 21.82 7.67 -7.62
N TYR A 93 22.02 6.61 -6.82
CA TYR A 93 21.34 5.32 -6.96
C TYR A 93 20.11 5.14 -6.05
N GLY A 94 19.81 6.17 -5.25
CA GLY A 94 18.78 6.15 -4.22
C GLY A 94 18.20 7.52 -3.91
N GLY A 95 17.27 7.52 -2.95
CA GLY A 95 16.64 8.72 -2.43
C GLY A 95 15.54 9.30 -3.30
N TYR A 96 14.79 10.22 -2.72
CA TYR A 96 13.63 10.86 -3.34
C TYR A 96 13.93 11.52 -4.70
N PRO A 97 15.07 12.20 -4.91
CA PRO A 97 15.39 12.76 -6.23
C PRO A 97 15.44 11.72 -7.36
N LYS A 98 15.90 10.49 -7.07
CA LYS A 98 15.85 9.40 -8.05
C LYS A 98 14.43 8.90 -8.24
N ILE A 99 13.67 8.71 -7.16
CA ILE A 99 12.27 8.25 -7.22
C ILE A 99 11.42 9.16 -8.12
N VAL A 100 11.59 10.47 -8.01
CA VAL A 100 10.95 11.47 -8.88
C VAL A 100 11.46 11.35 -10.32
N ARG A 101 12.78 11.33 -10.52
CA ARG A 101 13.40 11.25 -11.87
C ARG A 101 12.95 10.03 -12.67
N GLU A 102 12.77 8.90 -12.01
CA GLU A 102 12.34 7.63 -12.63
C GLU A 102 10.81 7.53 -12.76
N GLY A 103 10.04 8.57 -12.40
CA GLY A 103 8.58 8.59 -12.46
C GLY A 103 7.90 7.62 -11.47
N ILE A 104 8.64 7.12 -10.47
CA ILE A 104 8.10 6.18 -9.47
C ILE A 104 7.09 6.90 -8.58
N ASN A 105 7.34 8.17 -8.24
CA ASN A 105 6.43 8.95 -7.41
C ASN A 105 5.09 9.24 -8.09
N ASP A 106 4.95 9.02 -9.40
CA ASP A 106 3.69 9.25 -10.12
C ASP A 106 2.91 7.94 -10.37
N ASN A 107 3.54 6.79 -10.13
CA ASN A 107 2.98 5.47 -10.43
C ASN A 107 3.30 4.45 -9.33
N TYR A 108 2.63 4.59 -8.19
CA TYR A 108 2.78 3.75 -7.01
C TYR A 108 1.46 3.63 -6.25
N LEU A 109 1.39 2.70 -5.28
CA LEU A 109 0.16 2.26 -4.61
C LEU A 109 -0.79 3.38 -4.17
N PRO A 110 -0.35 4.49 -3.51
CA PRO A 110 -1.25 5.58 -3.14
C PRO A 110 -1.96 6.22 -4.34
N HIS A 111 -1.29 6.43 -5.47
CA HIS A 111 -1.96 6.96 -6.67
C HIS A 111 -2.96 5.97 -7.26
N TRP A 112 -2.68 4.66 -7.19
CA TRP A 112 -3.63 3.63 -7.62
C TRP A 112 -4.88 3.62 -6.73
N LEU A 113 -4.71 3.80 -5.42
CA LEU A 113 -5.81 3.95 -4.47
C LEU A 113 -6.61 5.23 -4.72
N GLN A 114 -5.94 6.36 -5.01
CA GLN A 114 -6.62 7.61 -5.40
C GLN A 114 -7.46 7.43 -6.67
N ALA A 115 -6.91 6.79 -7.70
CA ALA A 115 -7.63 6.47 -8.93
C ALA A 115 -8.84 5.55 -8.67
N ALA A 116 -8.76 4.68 -7.65
CA ALA A 116 -9.86 3.84 -7.18
C ALA A 116 -10.85 4.56 -6.25
N GLY A 117 -10.70 5.87 -6.03
CA GLY A 117 -11.63 6.69 -5.24
C GLY A 117 -11.31 6.79 -3.74
N TYR A 118 -10.12 6.36 -3.30
CA TYR A 118 -9.68 6.56 -1.92
C TYR A 118 -9.06 7.94 -1.72
N ASN A 119 -9.35 8.55 -0.56
CA ASN A 119 -8.52 9.66 -0.09
C ASN A 119 -7.28 9.10 0.60
N THR A 120 -6.10 9.44 0.08
CA THR A 120 -4.83 8.94 0.62
C THR A 120 -4.10 10.03 1.37
N TYR A 121 -3.64 9.70 2.58
CA TYR A 121 -2.81 10.56 3.41
C TYR A 121 -1.64 9.75 3.94
N TYR A 122 -0.48 10.39 4.14
CA TYR A 122 0.65 9.77 4.81
C TYR A 122 1.21 10.72 5.88
N SER A 123 1.83 10.13 6.90
CA SER A 123 2.58 10.86 7.91
C SER A 123 3.85 10.09 8.26
N GLY A 124 4.93 10.81 8.54
CA GLY A 124 6.25 10.24 8.81
C GLY A 124 7.11 10.05 7.55
N LYS A 125 8.02 9.08 7.62
CA LYS A 125 9.01 8.80 6.56
C LYS A 125 8.38 7.89 5.50
N LEU A 126 8.05 8.46 4.34
CA LEU A 126 7.63 7.69 3.17
C LEU A 126 8.83 7.30 2.30
N TRP A 127 9.68 8.27 1.97
CA TRP A 127 10.86 8.13 1.12
C TRP A 127 12.14 8.56 1.84
N ASN A 128 13.29 7.96 1.50
CA ASN A 128 14.59 8.46 1.95
C ASN A 128 14.92 9.78 1.24
N HIS A 129 15.50 10.75 1.96
CA HIS A 129 15.88 12.07 1.43
C HIS A 129 14.72 12.91 0.85
N HIS A 130 13.50 12.67 1.31
CA HIS A 130 12.36 13.56 1.06
C HIS A 130 12.29 14.61 2.17
N THR A 131 12.36 15.88 1.80
CA THR A 131 12.48 17.02 2.72
C THR A 131 11.49 18.12 2.34
N VAL A 132 11.35 19.10 3.22
CA VAL A 132 10.54 20.32 2.95
C VAL A 132 11.10 21.19 1.82
N GLU A 133 12.31 20.89 1.33
CA GLU A 133 12.94 21.64 0.24
C GLU A 133 12.67 20.98 -1.12
N ASN A 134 12.39 19.67 -1.15
CA ASN A 134 12.22 18.92 -2.39
C ASN A 134 10.85 18.23 -2.54
N TYR A 135 9.93 18.42 -1.59
CA TYR A 135 8.60 17.76 -1.66
C TYR A 135 7.75 18.17 -2.85
N LEU A 136 7.92 19.40 -3.36
CA LEU A 136 7.22 19.91 -4.54
C LEU A 136 7.86 19.51 -5.87
N CYS A 137 8.94 18.72 -5.88
CA CYS A 137 9.65 18.37 -7.11
C CYS A 137 8.85 17.48 -8.09
N VAL A 138 7.53 17.41 -7.94
CA VAL A 138 6.58 16.99 -8.97
C VAL A 138 6.12 18.26 -9.69
N GLN A 139 6.95 18.83 -10.58
CA GLN A 139 6.55 19.70 -11.70
C GLN A 139 7.77 20.32 -12.40
N SER A 140 8.30 19.59 -13.39
CA SER A 140 8.79 20.14 -14.66
C SER A 140 8.99 19.02 -15.66
#